data_AF-A0AAD7Z0U6-F1
#
_entry.id   AF-A0AAD7Z0U6-F1
#
_cell.length_a   1.000
_cell.length_b   1.000
_cell.length_c   1.000
_cell.angle_alpha   90.00
_cell.angle_beta   90.00
_cell.angle_gamma   90.00
#
_symmetry.space_group_name_H-M   'P 1'
#
loop_
_entity.id
_entity.type
_entity.pdbx_description
1 polymer ?
#
loop_
_entity_poly.entity_id
_entity_poly.type
_entity_poly.pdbx_seq_one_letter_code
_entity_poly.pdbx_strand_id
1 'polypeptide(L)'
;MCSTRVLVLLALLVGGAHCFSWDIVVGDEKQLNFYLNGTLTHAEQIPHAAQIRSVTYDPVRFRVLFADKNSKISSFDLSTRKTQHLFTKKTSEDVAVSLAYDPVSQFYSCTMPIGYTRSH
;
A
#
# COMPACT_ATOMS: atom_id res chain seq x y z
N MET A 1 -18.94 39.77 -17.81
CA MET A 1 -18.19 38.51 -18.11
C MET A 1 -17.34 38.03 -16.93
N CYS A 2 -17.83 38.11 -15.67
CA CYS A 2 -17.10 37.67 -14.47
C CYS A 2 -17.64 36.39 -13.81
N SER A 3 -18.84 35.93 -14.18
CA SER A 3 -19.55 34.86 -13.44
C SER A 3 -18.99 33.44 -13.73
N THR A 4 -18.62 33.15 -14.97
CA THR A 4 -18.16 31.80 -15.36
C THR A 4 -16.76 31.45 -14.88
N ARG A 5 -15.87 32.44 -14.72
CA ARG A 5 -14.49 32.20 -14.24
C ARG A 5 -14.44 31.86 -12.74
N VAL A 6 -15.35 32.44 -11.94
CA VAL A 6 -15.45 32.17 -10.50
C VAL A 6 -15.95 30.75 -10.24
N LEU A 7 -16.93 30.29 -11.03
CA LEU A 7 -17.47 28.92 -10.91
C LEU A 7 -16.45 27.84 -11.27
N VAL A 8 -15.59 28.06 -12.28
CA VAL A 8 -14.53 27.12 -12.65
C VAL A 8 -13.44 27.04 -11.57
N LEU A 9 -13.07 28.18 -10.98
CA LEU A 9 -12.13 28.22 -9.85
C LEU A 9 -12.72 27.54 -8.60
N LEU A 10 -14.01 27.75 -8.30
CA LEU A 10 -14.68 27.05 -7.20
C LEU A 10 -14.76 25.54 -7.45
N ALA A 11 -15.05 25.11 -8.67
CA ALA A 11 -15.10 23.69 -9.02
C ALA A 11 -13.72 23.01 -8.94
N LEU A 12 -12.64 23.72 -9.25
CA LEU A 12 -11.26 23.24 -9.05
C LEU A 12 -10.86 23.19 -7.57
N LEU A 13 -11.39 24.09 -6.75
CA LEU A 13 -11.15 24.13 -5.29
C LEU A 13 -11.97 23.06 -4.54
N VAL A 14 -13.20 22.79 -4.97
CA VAL A 14 -14.11 21.79 -4.37
C VAL A 14 -13.90 20.39 -4.97
N GLY A 15 -13.43 20.30 -6.22
CA GLY A 15 -12.98 19.04 -6.84
C GLY A 15 -11.61 18.58 -6.33
N GLY A 16 -11.02 19.33 -5.39
CA GLY A 16 -9.76 18.99 -4.74
C GLY A 16 -9.92 17.69 -3.97
N ALA A 17 -9.25 16.66 -4.49
CA ALA A 17 -8.83 15.42 -3.84
C ALA A 17 -9.66 15.05 -2.60
N HIS A 18 -10.47 13.99 -2.71
CA HIS A 18 -10.90 13.27 -1.52
C HIS A 18 -9.64 12.97 -0.69
N CYS A 19 -9.39 13.77 0.34
CA CYS A 19 -8.32 13.57 1.29
C CYS A 19 -8.73 12.35 2.10
N PHE A 20 -8.39 11.17 1.59
CA PHE A 20 -8.52 9.94 2.34
C PHE A 20 -7.55 10.04 3.51
N SER A 21 -8.08 10.45 4.65
CA SER A 21 -7.38 10.46 5.91
C SER A 21 -7.53 9.08 6.56
N TRP A 22 -6.40 8.48 6.90
CA TRP A 22 -6.29 7.22 7.62
C TRP A 22 -5.01 7.28 8.46
N ASP A 23 -5.00 6.60 9.60
CA ASP A 23 -3.84 6.50 10.50
C ASP A 23 -3.16 5.14 10.41
N ILE A 24 -3.93 4.09 10.11
CA ILE A 24 -3.45 2.71 10.05
C ILE A 24 -3.95 2.04 8.77
N VAL A 25 -3.07 1.29 8.11
CA VAL A 25 -3.44 0.33 7.07
C VAL A 25 -3.03 -1.07 7.50
N VAL A 26 -3.96 -2.01 7.40
CA VAL A 26 -3.77 -3.41 7.76
C VAL A 26 -4.08 -4.28 6.55
N GLY A 27 -3.24 -5.27 6.29
CA GLY A 27 -3.54 -6.33 5.34
C GLY A 27 -4.35 -7.42 6.02
N ASP A 28 -5.50 -7.76 5.46
CA ASP A 28 -6.33 -8.90 5.89
C ASP A 28 -6.72 -9.73 4.68
N GLU A 29 -6.33 -11.00 4.66
CA GLU A 29 -6.45 -11.87 3.48
C GLU A 29 -6.06 -11.18 2.17
N LYS A 30 -7.01 -10.85 1.30
CA LYS A 30 -6.78 -10.19 0.01
C LYS A 30 -7.18 -8.72 0.03
N GLN A 31 -7.26 -8.10 1.19
CA GLN A 31 -7.80 -6.77 1.39
C GLN A 31 -6.82 -5.87 2.13
N LEU A 32 -6.79 -4.59 1.75
CA LEU A 32 -6.19 -3.52 2.54
C LEU A 32 -7.30 -2.79 3.28
N ASN A 33 -7.26 -2.82 4.61
CA ASN A 33 -8.20 -2.15 5.50
C ASN A 33 -7.56 -0.88 6.03
N PHE A 34 -8.24 0.26 5.83
CA PHE A 34 -7.79 1.58 6.23
C PHE A 34 -8.62 2.06 7.40
N TYR A 35 -7.95 2.42 8.48
CA TYR A 35 -8.58 2.90 9.71
C TYR A 35 -8.25 4.37 9.93
N LEU A 36 -9.14 5.06 10.62
CA LEU A 36 -8.90 6.37 11.20
C LEU A 36 -9.44 6.35 12.63
N ASN A 37 -8.60 6.61 13.62
CA ASN A 37 -8.95 6.56 15.04
C ASN A 37 -9.63 5.22 15.41
N GLY A 38 -9.10 4.12 14.90
CA GLY A 38 -9.63 2.76 15.13
C GLY A 38 -10.92 2.42 14.40
N THR A 39 -11.49 3.34 13.61
CA THR A 39 -12.70 3.09 12.81
C THR A 39 -12.30 2.75 11.38
N LEU A 40 -12.82 1.64 10.83
CA LEU A 40 -12.62 1.28 9.42
C LEU A 40 -13.29 2.33 8.52
N THR A 41 -12.51 3.10 7.77
CA THR A 41 -13.01 4.14 6.87
C THR A 41 -13.08 3.68 5.42
N HIS A 42 -12.18 2.79 5.03
CA HIS A 42 -12.12 2.25 3.68
C HIS A 42 -11.55 0.84 3.69
N ALA A 43 -11.96 0.03 2.73
CA ALA A 43 -11.43 -1.31 2.54
C ALA A 43 -11.30 -1.58 1.05
N GLU A 44 -10.10 -1.93 0.60
CA GLU A 44 -9.78 -2.15 -0.80
C GLU A 44 -9.46 -3.61 -1.07
N GLN A 45 -10.26 -4.25 -1.93
CA GLN A 45 -9.99 -5.63 -2.37
C GLN A 45 -8.87 -5.65 -3.40
N ILE A 46 -7.95 -6.60 -3.25
CA ILE A 46 -6.80 -6.81 -4.12
C ILE A 46 -6.93 -8.20 -4.78
N PRO A 47 -7.61 -8.30 -5.93
CA PRO A 47 -8.04 -9.60 -6.50
C PRO A 47 -6.89 -10.58 -6.77
N HIS A 48 -5.72 -10.05 -7.13
CA HIS A 48 -4.54 -10.83 -7.51
C HIS A 48 -3.58 -11.09 -6.34
N ALA A 49 -3.84 -10.55 -5.15
CA ALA A 49 -3.04 -10.86 -3.98
C ALA A 49 -3.44 -12.24 -3.45
N ALA A 50 -2.45 -12.99 -2.98
CA ALA A 50 -2.70 -14.02 -1.99
C ALA A 50 -2.92 -13.36 -0.61
N GLN A 51 -2.89 -14.15 0.48
CA GLN A 51 -2.99 -13.60 1.83
C GLN A 51 -1.86 -12.58 2.08
N ILE A 52 -2.22 -11.33 2.35
CA ILE A 52 -1.31 -10.24 2.68
C ILE A 52 -0.70 -10.53 4.05
N ARG A 53 0.62 -10.48 4.13
CA ARG A 53 1.40 -10.81 5.34
C ARG A 53 2.05 -9.60 5.97
N SER A 54 2.46 -8.64 5.15
CA SER A 54 3.08 -7.41 5.61
C SER A 54 2.65 -6.23 4.74
N VAL A 55 2.59 -5.07 5.37
CA VAL A 55 2.19 -3.81 4.76
C VAL A 55 3.11 -2.70 5.25
N THR A 56 3.49 -1.78 4.38
CA THR A 56 4.22 -0.57 4.75
C THR A 56 3.73 0.61 3.90
N TYR A 57 3.92 1.82 4.41
CA TYR A 57 3.47 3.04 3.75
C TYR A 57 4.65 3.86 3.24
N ASP A 58 4.58 4.26 1.97
CA ASP A 58 5.46 5.27 1.36
C ASP A 58 4.71 6.61 1.32
N PRO A 59 4.98 7.53 2.27
CA PRO A 59 4.37 8.86 2.29
C PRO A 59 4.84 9.77 1.15
N VAL A 60 6.01 9.53 0.57
CA VAL A 60 6.59 10.39 -0.48
C VAL A 60 5.86 10.15 -1.79
N ARG A 61 5.55 8.88 -2.09
CA ARG A 61 4.89 8.48 -3.33
C ARG A 61 3.38 8.30 -3.17
N PHE A 62 2.86 8.45 -1.96
CA PHE A 62 1.45 8.24 -1.60
C PHE A 62 0.97 6.83 -2.00
N ARG A 63 1.74 5.81 -1.59
CA ARG A 63 1.46 4.41 -1.91
C ARG A 63 1.58 3.52 -0.69
N VAL A 64 0.83 2.44 -0.69
CA VAL A 64 0.97 1.32 0.25
C VAL A 64 1.69 0.19 -0.45
N LEU A 65 2.72 -0.36 0.16
CA LEU A 65 3.36 -1.58 -0.31
C LEU A 65 2.91 -2.73 0.55
N PHE A 66 2.73 -3.88 -0.07
CA PHE A 66 2.33 -5.08 0.63
C PHE A 66 3.01 -6.30 0.01
N ALA A 67 3.34 -7.26 0.87
CA ALA A 67 3.77 -8.58 0.45
C ALA A 67 2.70 -9.61 0.78
N ASP A 68 2.46 -10.52 -0.16
CA ASP A 68 1.57 -11.66 0.05
C ASP A 68 2.34 -12.94 0.45
N LYS A 69 1.61 -13.98 0.85
CA LYS A 69 2.15 -15.30 1.22
C LYS A 69 2.95 -16.00 0.11
N ASN A 70 2.84 -15.53 -1.13
CA ASN A 70 3.61 -16.07 -2.26
C ASN A 70 4.89 -15.24 -2.50
N SER A 71 5.29 -14.41 -1.53
CA SER A 71 6.44 -13.53 -1.62
C SER A 71 6.38 -12.56 -2.80
N LYS A 72 5.16 -12.19 -3.21
CA LYS A 72 4.92 -11.17 -4.22
C LYS A 72 4.78 -9.82 -3.51
N ILE A 73 5.67 -8.90 -3.85
CA ILE A 73 5.62 -7.51 -3.39
C ILE A 73 4.89 -6.69 -4.46
N SER A 74 3.85 -6.00 -4.02
CA SER A 74 3.06 -5.11 -4.86
C SER A 74 2.92 -3.75 -4.20
N SER A 75 2.58 -2.75 -5.00
CA SER A 75 2.22 -1.41 -4.55
C SER A 75 0.78 -1.11 -4.89
N PHE A 76 0.12 -0.38 -4.01
CA PHE A 76 -1.21 0.17 -4.18
C PHE A 76 -1.09 1.69 -4.14
N ASP A 77 -1.41 2.34 -5.25
CA ASP A 77 -1.36 3.80 -5.36
C ASP A 77 -2.65 4.41 -4.80
N LEU A 78 -2.54 5.19 -3.74
CA LEU A 78 -3.70 5.73 -3.01
C LEU A 78 -4.44 6.81 -3.81
N SER A 79 -3.76 7.47 -4.75
CA SER A 79 -4.36 8.52 -5.59
C SER A 79 -5.19 7.93 -6.73
N THR A 80 -4.67 6.88 -7.37
CA THR A 80 -5.29 6.27 -8.55
C THR A 80 -6.09 5.00 -8.23
N ARG A 81 -5.95 4.46 -7.02
CA ARG A 81 -6.49 3.17 -6.58
C ARG A 81 -6.07 2.01 -7.47
N LYS A 82 -4.86 2.09 -8.04
CA LYS A 82 -4.31 1.06 -8.90
C LYS A 82 -3.29 0.22 -8.15
N THR A 83 -3.38 -1.09 -8.33
CA THR A 83 -2.36 -2.02 -7.85
C THR A 83 -1.35 -2.28 -8.96
N GLN A 84 -0.07 -2.18 -8.64
CA GLN A 84 1.04 -2.52 -9.52
C GLN A 84 1.93 -3.58 -8.84
N HIS A 85 2.23 -4.63 -9.57
CA HIS A 85 3.23 -5.61 -9.15
C HIS A 85 4.64 -5.02 -9.28
N LEU A 86 5.47 -5.18 -8.24
CA LEU A 86 6.84 -4.67 -8.25
C LEU A 86 7.86 -5.78 -8.36
N PHE A 87 7.71 -6.83 -7.56
CA PHE A 87 8.71 -7.88 -7.46
C PHE A 87 8.10 -9.20 -7.01
N THR A 88 8.60 -10.31 -7.55
CA THR A 88 8.31 -11.65 -7.03
C THR A 88 9.62 -12.37 -6.88
N LYS A 89 9.93 -12.84 -5.68
CA LYS A 89 11.04 -13.79 -5.50
C LYS A 89 10.51 -15.20 -5.69
N LYS A 90 11.10 -15.96 -6.63
CA LYS A 90 10.81 -17.39 -6.81
C LYS A 90 11.52 -18.22 -5.74
N THR A 91 11.14 -18.04 -4.48
CA THR A 91 11.62 -18.89 -3.39
C THR A 91 10.42 -19.57 -2.75
N SER A 92 10.51 -20.90 -2.60
CA SER A 92 9.47 -21.77 -2.04
C SER A 92 9.22 -21.53 -0.54
N GLU A 93 10.03 -20.71 0.09
CA GLU A 93 9.97 -20.44 1.52
C GLU A 93 9.21 -19.12 1.77
N ASP A 94 8.56 -19.03 2.92
CA ASP A 94 7.71 -17.92 3.37
C ASP A 94 8.60 -16.68 3.63
N VAL A 95 8.79 -15.83 2.63
CA VAL A 95 10.02 -15.03 2.51
C VAL A 95 9.87 -13.53 2.85
N ALA A 96 8.67 -12.99 3.04
CA ALA A 96 8.50 -11.57 3.41
C ALA A 96 7.82 -11.39 4.77
N VAL A 97 8.63 -11.40 5.85
CA VAL A 97 8.13 -11.21 7.22
C VAL A 97 7.93 -9.73 7.56
N SER A 98 8.75 -8.85 7.00
CA SER A 98 8.63 -7.40 7.26
C SER A 98 9.06 -6.58 6.05
N LEU A 99 8.28 -5.54 5.76
CA LEU A 99 8.59 -4.47 4.82
C LEU A 99 8.75 -3.17 5.60
N ALA A 100 9.84 -2.45 5.35
CA ALA A 100 10.07 -1.13 5.92
C ALA A 100 10.48 -0.15 4.82
N TYR A 101 9.91 1.05 4.86
CA TYR A 101 10.33 2.16 4.01
C TYR A 101 11.23 3.10 4.81
N ASP A 102 12.39 3.42 4.24
CA ASP A 102 13.28 4.46 4.76
C ASP A 102 13.08 5.75 3.94
N PRO A 103 12.49 6.81 4.51
CA PRO A 103 12.24 8.06 3.80
C PRO A 103 13.52 8.86 3.50
N VAL A 104 14.61 8.65 4.26
CA VAL A 104 15.87 9.38 4.09
C VAL A 104 16.62 8.86 2.88
N SER A 105 16.74 7.53 2.80
CA SER A 105 17.43 6.87 1.69
C SER A 105 16.50 6.59 0.50
N GLN A 106 15.18 6.71 0.68
CA GLN A 106 14.13 6.35 -0.29
C GLN A 106 14.16 4.88 -0.73
N PHE A 107 14.75 4.00 0.09
CA PHE A 107 14.83 2.57 -0.14
C PHE A 107 13.79 1.78 0.66
N TYR A 108 13.44 0.62 0.11
CA TYR A 108 12.63 -0.37 0.81
C TYR A 108 13.53 -1.49 1.33
N SER A 109 13.44 -1.78 2.62
CA SER A 109 14.04 -2.96 3.22
C SER A 109 12.99 -4.06 3.34
N CYS A 110 13.38 -5.28 2.97
CA CYS A 110 12.59 -6.48 3.22
C CYS A 110 13.42 -7.44 4.06
N THR A 111 12.89 -7.82 5.23
CA THR A 111 13.55 -8.81 6.08
C THR A 111 12.97 -10.18 5.79
N MET A 112 13.85 -11.12 5.46
CA MET A 112 13.52 -12.51 5.22
C MET A 112 13.97 -13.31 6.46
N PRO A 113 13.17 -14.27 6.95
CA PRO A 113 13.63 -15.17 8.00
C PRO A 113 14.81 -15.97 7.45
N ILE A 114 15.93 -15.97 8.17
CA ILE A 114 17.09 -16.78 7.82
C ILE A 114 16.69 -18.24 8.10
N GLY A 115 16.31 -18.96 7.06
CA GLY A 115 16.12 -20.40 7.12
C GLY A 115 17.44 -21.07 7.44
N TYR A 116 17.57 -21.63 8.65
CA TYR A 116 18.60 -22.63 8.93
C TYR A 116 18.24 -23.89 8.13
N THR A 117 18.88 -24.08 6.98
CA THR A 117 18.85 -25.36 6.28
C THR A 117 19.69 -26.36 7.08
N ARG A 118 19.06 -27.12 7.97
CA ARG A 118 19.67 -28.33 8.54
C ARG A 118 19.52 -29.44 7.50
N SER A 119 20.56 -29.69 6.72
CA SER A 119 20.64 -30.89 5.89
C SER A 119 20.66 -32.12 6.80
N HIS A 120 19.73 -33.05 6.60
CA HIS A 120 19.84 -34.44 7.02
C HIS A 120 19.80 -35.32 5.79
#